data_AF-A0A1H3IA91-F1
#
_entry.id   AF-A0A1H3IA91-F1
#
_cell.length_a   1.000
_cell.length_b   1.000
_cell.length_c   1.000
_cell.angle_alpha   90.00
_cell.angle_beta   90.00
_cell.angle_gamma   90.00
#
_symmetry.space_group_name_H-M   'P 1'
#
loop_
_entity.id
_entity.type
_entity.pdbx_description
1 polymer ?
#
loop_
_entity_poly.entity_id
_entity_poly.type
_entity_poly.pdbx_seq_one_letter_code
_entity_poly.pdbx_strand_id
1 'polypeptide(L)'
;MIGIADIRVVHCQVPAQTAFDRVQRRQDEIATRRAHADAYLGDHQTHAVGHHGFQRVRLDVPAVEVDTSDGYRPGLDEIVAFVNAGR
;
A
#
# COMPACT_ATOMS: atom_id res chain seq x y z
N MET A 1 -24.28 13.80 20.30
CA MET A 1 -22.88 13.93 19.82
C MET A 1 -22.64 12.75 18.91
N ILE A 2 -22.55 12.96 17.60
CA ILE A 2 -22.26 11.87 16.64
C ILE A 2 -20.81 11.46 16.91
N GLY A 3 -20.56 10.22 17.30
CA GLY A 3 -19.21 9.76 17.62
C GLY A 3 -18.32 9.87 16.38
N ILE A 4 -17.25 10.66 16.47
CA ILE A 4 -16.21 10.71 15.44
C ILE A 4 -15.35 9.45 15.63
N ALA A 5 -15.00 8.78 14.54
CA ALA A 5 -14.16 7.59 14.59
C ALA A 5 -12.70 7.96 14.93
N ASP A 6 -12.01 7.09 15.69
CA ASP A 6 -10.56 7.18 15.91
C ASP A 6 -9.81 6.71 14.66
N ILE A 7 -9.42 7.68 13.83
CA ILE A 7 -8.73 7.42 12.56
C ILE A 7 -7.23 7.27 12.81
N ARG A 8 -6.63 6.25 12.21
CA ARG A 8 -5.17 6.03 12.15
C ARG A 8 -4.81 5.61 10.73
N VAL A 9 -3.63 6.02 10.25
CA VAL A 9 -3.19 5.75 8.88
C VAL A 9 -1.96 4.85 8.86
N VAL A 10 -2.00 3.79 8.04
CA VAL A 10 -0.86 2.92 7.78
C VAL A 10 -0.39 3.13 6.34
N HIS A 11 0.83 3.63 6.17
CA HIS A 11 1.44 3.88 4.87
C HIS A 11 2.38 2.75 4.49
N CYS A 12 1.88 1.78 3.72
CA CYS A 12 2.73 0.75 3.15
C CYS A 12 3.61 1.34 2.04
N GLN A 13 4.90 1.04 2.09
CA GLN A 13 5.90 1.42 1.10
C GLN A 13 6.62 0.20 0.57
N VAL A 14 7.09 0.33 -0.67
CA VAL A 14 7.85 -0.69 -1.39
C VAL A 14 8.56 0.00 -2.57
N PRO A 15 9.78 -0.42 -2.95
CA PRO A 15 10.43 0.02 -4.17
C PRO A 15 9.55 -0.18 -5.41
N ALA A 16 9.62 0.76 -6.35
CA ALA A 16 8.84 0.71 -7.59
C ALA A 16 9.06 -0.60 -8.36
N GLN A 17 10.30 -1.10 -8.40
CA GLN A 17 10.63 -2.37 -9.05
C GLN A 17 9.90 -3.54 -8.38
N THR A 18 9.99 -3.65 -7.05
CA THR A 18 9.33 -4.74 -6.32
C THR A 18 7.81 -4.66 -6.43
N ALA A 19 7.22 -3.46 -6.50
CA ALA A 19 5.80 -3.29 -6.80
C ALA A 19 5.46 -3.79 -8.20
N PHE A 20 6.24 -3.41 -9.21
CA PHE A 20 6.04 -3.83 -10.59
C PHE A 20 6.13 -5.36 -10.74
N ASP A 21 7.16 -5.99 -10.17
CA ASP A 21 7.34 -7.44 -10.22
C ASP A 21 6.15 -8.19 -9.59
N ARG A 22 5.62 -7.66 -8.48
CA ARG A 22 4.42 -8.20 -7.82
C ARG A 22 3.16 -8.00 -8.66
N VAL A 23 3.05 -6.90 -9.40
CA VAL A 23 1.93 -6.66 -10.33
C VAL A 23 1.99 -7.66 -11.47
N GLN A 24 3.15 -7.82 -12.14
CA GLN A 24 3.33 -8.78 -13.24
C GLN A 24 2.96 -10.20 -12.81
N ARG A 25 3.54 -10.68 -11.71
CA ARG A 25 3.24 -12.00 -11.17
C ARG A 25 1.74 -12.21 -10.92
N ARG A 26 1.05 -11.21 -10.36
CA ARG A 26 -0.40 -11.30 -10.12
C ARG A 26 -1.21 -11.31 -11.41
N GLN A 27 -0.81 -10.57 -12.44
CA GLN A 27 -1.48 -10.63 -13.75
C GLN A 27 -1.40 -12.04 -14.34
N ASP A 28 -0.25 -12.70 -14.19
CA ASP A 28 -0.03 -14.05 -14.70
C ASP A 28 -0.79 -15.13 -13.90
N GLU A 29 -0.75 -15.02 -12.56
CA GLU A 29 -1.26 -16.08 -11.66
C GLU A 29 -2.75 -15.96 -11.36
N ILE A 30 -3.33 -14.75 -11.42
CA ILE A 30 -4.69 -14.48 -10.91
C ILE A 30 -5.62 -14.10 -12.06
N ALA A 31 -6.40 -15.08 -12.53
CA ALA A 31 -7.29 -14.91 -13.69
C ALA A 31 -8.31 -13.75 -13.58
N THR A 32 -8.76 -13.41 -12.36
CA THR A 32 -9.68 -12.28 -12.13
C THR A 32 -9.04 -10.92 -12.35
N ARG A 33 -7.70 -10.83 -12.40
CA ARG A 33 -6.99 -9.59 -12.69
C ARG A 33 -7.28 -9.05 -14.09
N ARG A 34 -7.69 -9.90 -15.03
CA ARG A 34 -8.17 -9.49 -16.36
C ARG A 34 -9.37 -8.53 -16.33
N ALA A 35 -10.14 -8.50 -15.23
CA ALA A 35 -11.24 -7.57 -15.08
C ALA A 35 -10.81 -6.15 -14.67
N HIS A 36 -9.56 -5.99 -14.19
CA HIS A 36 -9.04 -4.68 -13.80
C HIS A 36 -8.54 -3.92 -15.04
N ALA A 37 -8.88 -2.63 -15.11
CA ALA A 37 -8.40 -1.73 -16.15
C ALA A 37 -6.96 -1.25 -15.91
N ASP A 38 -6.08 -2.15 -15.46
CA ASP A 38 -4.70 -1.86 -15.08
C ASP A 38 -3.66 -2.66 -15.89
N ALA A 39 -4.10 -3.28 -16.99
CA ALA A 39 -3.21 -3.98 -17.93
C ALA A 39 -2.14 -3.06 -18.55
N TYR A 40 -2.40 -1.74 -18.64
CA TYR A 40 -1.43 -0.75 -19.12
C TYR A 40 -0.23 -0.57 -18.18
N LEU A 41 -0.33 -1.02 -16.92
CA LEU A 41 0.79 -1.08 -15.97
C LEU A 41 1.79 -2.20 -16.31
N GLY A 42 1.62 -2.89 -17.45
CA GLY A 42 2.60 -3.79 -18.04
C GLY A 42 3.90 -3.10 -18.46
N ASP A 43 3.86 -1.80 -18.74
CA ASP A 43 5.05 -1.01 -19.06
C ASP A 43 5.74 -0.51 -17.78
N HIS A 44 7.03 -0.86 -17.64
CA HIS A 44 7.84 -0.54 -16.46
C HIS A 44 7.98 0.96 -16.24
N GLN A 45 8.21 1.73 -17.31
CA GLN A 45 8.43 3.17 -17.22
C GLN A 45 7.15 3.89 -16.79
N THR A 46 6.02 3.55 -17.40
CA THR A 46 4.69 4.08 -17.04
C THR A 46 4.34 3.74 -15.59
N HIS A 47 4.59 2.50 -15.16
CA HIS A 47 4.39 2.10 -13.76
C HIS A 47 5.28 2.91 -12.81
N ALA A 48 6.57 3.07 -13.11
CA ALA A 48 7.50 3.81 -12.25
C ALA A 48 7.10 5.29 -12.09
N VAL A 49 6.68 5.95 -13.17
CA VAL A 49 6.18 7.33 -13.12
C VAL A 49 4.96 7.44 -12.21
N GLY A 50 3.97 6.55 -12.37
CA GLY A 50 2.79 6.52 -11.51
C GLY A 50 3.12 6.23 -10.04
N HIS A 51 4.03 5.27 -9.80
CA HIS A 51 4.46 4.87 -8.46
C HIS A 51 5.14 6.03 -7.71
N HIS A 52 6.07 6.74 -8.37
CA HIS A 52 6.75 7.90 -7.77
C HIS A 52 5.84 9.13 -7.65
N GLY A 53 4.84 9.25 -8.53
CA GLY A 53 3.86 10.33 -8.48
C GLY A 53 2.78 10.17 -7.38
N PHE A 54 2.67 8.99 -6.77
CA PHE A 54 1.61 8.68 -5.80
C PHE A 54 1.61 9.63 -4.61
N GLN A 55 0.50 10.35 -4.41
CA GLN A 55 0.28 11.21 -3.26
C GLN A 55 -0.43 10.42 -2.17
N ARG A 56 0.25 10.24 -1.04
CA ARG A 56 -0.30 9.55 0.13
C ARG A 56 -1.40 10.39 0.77
N VAL A 57 -2.36 9.72 1.41
CA VAL A 57 -3.36 10.37 2.27
C VAL A 57 -2.63 11.18 3.35
N ARG A 58 -2.98 12.46 3.50
CA ARG A 58 -2.46 13.35 4.55
C ARG A 58 -3.63 13.82 5.40
N LEU A 59 -3.68 13.35 6.63
CA LEU A 59 -4.65 13.72 7.65
C LEU A 59 -3.87 14.06 8.93
N ASP A 60 -4.37 15.00 9.72
CA ASP A 60 -3.79 15.33 11.03
C ASP A 60 -4.23 14.29 12.08
N VAL A 61 -3.80 13.05 11.89
CA VAL A 61 -4.12 11.88 12.71
C VAL A 61 -2.87 11.01 12.84
N PRO A 62 -2.78 10.11 13.84
CA PRO A 62 -1.63 9.22 13.97
C PRO A 62 -1.40 8.41 12.70
N ALA A 63 -0.14 8.34 12.25
CA ALA A 63 0.28 7.60 11.08
C ALA A 63 1.56 6.79 11.34
N VAL A 64 1.70 5.66 10.65
CA VAL A 64 2.93 4.84 10.66
C VAL A 64 3.32 4.47 9.23
N GLU A 65 4.61 4.48 8.94
CA GLU A 65 5.16 3.96 7.69
C GLU A 65 5.58 2.51 7.86
N VAL A 66 5.23 1.66 6.89
CA VAL A 66 5.54 0.24 6.89
C VAL A 66 6.25 -0.12 5.60
N ASP A 67 7.53 -0.49 5.70
CA ASP A 67 8.25 -1.09 4.59
C ASP A 67 7.76 -2.53 4.39
N THR A 68 7.28 -2.80 3.18
CA THR A 68 6.74 -4.10 2.75
C THR A 68 7.60 -4.76 1.68
N SER A 69 8.83 -4.29 1.49
CA SER A 69 9.78 -4.83 0.49
C SER A 69 10.10 -6.29 0.77
N ASP A 70 10.37 -6.60 2.03
CA ASP A 70 10.71 -7.93 2.54
C ASP A 70 10.08 -8.15 3.93
N GLY A 71 8.90 -8.78 3.94
CA GLY A 71 8.05 -8.88 5.13
C GLY A 71 7.37 -7.56 5.48
N TYR A 72 7.07 -7.35 6.76
CA TYR A 72 6.55 -6.09 7.31
C TYR A 72 7.57 -5.50 8.27
N ARG A 73 7.92 -4.23 8.10
CA ARG A 73 8.79 -3.48 9.01
C ARG A 73 8.19 -2.09 9.24
N PRO A 74 7.66 -1.77 10.44
CA PRO A 74 7.61 -2.61 11.65
C PRO A 74 6.80 -3.89 11.48
N GLY A 75 6.98 -4.86 12.38
CA GLY A 75 6.32 -6.16 12.31
C GLY A 75 4.80 -6.05 12.48
N LEU A 76 4.06 -7.10 12.10
CA LEU A 76 2.60 -7.10 12.21
C LEU A 76 2.09 -6.84 13.63
N ASP A 77 2.78 -7.35 14.65
CA ASP A 77 2.40 -7.12 16.06
C ASP A 77 2.47 -5.63 16.44
N GLU A 78 3.49 -4.93 15.96
CA GLU A 78 3.65 -3.49 16.17
C GLU A 78 2.60 -2.68 15.40
N ILE A 79 2.28 -3.09 14.17
CA ILE A 79 1.22 -2.48 13.38
C ILE A 79 -0.13 -2.66 14.08
N VAL A 80 -0.41 -3.84 14.61
CA VAL A 80 -1.63 -4.14 15.38
C VAL A 80 -1.68 -3.33 16.67
N ALA A 81 -0.56 -3.21 17.39
CA ALA A 81 -0.48 -2.37 18.57
C ALA A 81 -0.75 -0.89 18.24
N PHE A 82 -0.17 -0.38 17.14
CA PHE A 82 -0.42 0.97 16.66
C PHE A 82 -1.90 1.21 16.34
N VAL A 83 -2.55 0.28 15.65
CA VAL A 83 -3.98 0.37 15.31
C VAL A 83 -4.86 0.36 16.58
N ASN A 84 -4.50 -0.44 17.59
CA ASN A 84 -5.30 -0.58 18.81
C ASN A 84 -5.04 0.49 19.87
N ALA A 85 -3.98 1.29 19.77
CA ALA A 85 -3.65 2.32 20.76
C ALA A 85 -4.66 3.49 20.85
N GLY A 86 -5.70 3.51 20.00
CA GLY A 86 -6.80 4.49 20.05
C GLY A 86 -8.09 3.94 20.62
N ARG A 87 -8.11 2.67 21.07
CA ARG A 87 -9.25 2.07 21.77
C ARG A 87 -9.23 2.42 23.25
#